data_AF-A0A953EAB1-F1
#
_entry.id   AF-A0A953EAB1-F1
#
_cell.length_a   1.000
_cell.length_b   1.000
_cell.length_c   1.000
_cell.angle_alpha   90.00
_cell.angle_beta   90.00
_cell.angle_gamma   90.00
#
_symmetry.space_group_name_H-M   'P 1'
#
loop_
_entity.id
_entity.type
_entity.pdbx_description
1 polymer ?
#
loop_
_entity_poly.entity_id
_entity_poly.type
_entity_poly.pdbx_seq_one_letter_code
_entity_poly.pdbx_strand_id
1 'polypeptide(L)'
;MQPAYLRTDWSVLSCLLRLAQREGWGVEFREDHILVSNRRAEEGVIVLPAALMRHARSSGWRANRMRDGYMLRHPAVRQSISLQLEA
;
A
#
# COMPACT_ATOMS: atom_id res chain seq x y z
N MET A 1 -26.62 -19.82 3.24
CA MET A 1 -25.33 -19.32 2.70
C MET A 1 -25.42 -17.81 2.62
N GLN A 2 -24.79 -17.08 3.53
CA GLN A 2 -24.73 -15.61 3.42
C GLN A 2 -23.90 -15.26 2.18
N PRO A 3 -24.34 -14.32 1.33
CA PRO A 3 -23.54 -13.90 0.19
C PRO A 3 -22.25 -13.28 0.74
N ALA A 4 -21.11 -13.68 0.16
CA ALA A 4 -19.80 -13.12 0.41
C ALA A 4 -19.73 -11.66 -0.10
N TYR A 5 -20.52 -10.77 0.50
CA TYR A 5 -20.30 -9.33 0.51
C TYR A 5 -19.02 -9.09 1.31
N LEU A 6 -17.90 -9.36 0.65
CA LEU A 6 -16.52 -9.34 1.13
C LEU A 6 -16.19 -7.98 1.77
N ARG A 7 -16.30 -7.92 3.09
CA ARG A 7 -15.98 -6.75 3.90
C ARG A 7 -14.47 -6.56 3.85
N THR A 8 -13.99 -5.46 3.28
CA THR A 8 -12.61 -5.03 3.48
C THR A 8 -12.32 -5.02 4.97
N ASP A 9 -11.25 -5.67 5.39
CA ASP A 9 -10.71 -5.52 6.73
C ASP A 9 -10.07 -4.14 6.86
N TRP A 10 -10.89 -3.20 7.35
CA TRP A 10 -10.49 -1.81 7.55
C TRP A 10 -9.39 -1.66 8.60
N SER A 11 -9.22 -2.61 9.52
CA SER A 11 -8.16 -2.57 10.53
C SER A 11 -6.80 -2.77 9.86
N VAL A 12 -6.70 -3.78 8.99
CA VAL A 12 -5.50 -4.08 8.21
C VAL A 12 -5.15 -2.93 7.27
N LEU A 13 -6.14 -2.44 6.52
CA LEU A 13 -5.94 -1.32 5.59
C LEU A 13 -5.52 -0.04 6.33
N SER A 14 -6.23 0.35 7.38
CA SER A 14 -5.93 1.59 8.11
C SER A 14 -4.57 1.55 8.81
N CYS A 15 -4.12 0.37 9.26
CA CYS A 15 -2.79 0.22 9.85
C CYS A 15 -1.68 0.52 8.82
N LEU A 16 -1.80 -0.05 7.62
CA LEU A 16 -0.84 0.17 6.53
C LEU A 16 -0.82 1.65 6.09
N LEU A 17 -1.99 2.28 5.94
CA LEU A 17 -2.08 3.69 5.52
C LEU A 17 -1.53 4.65 6.57
N ARG A 18 -1.82 4.42 7.86
CA ARG A 18 -1.25 5.23 8.95
C ARG A 18 0.27 5.09 9.02
N LEU A 19 0.79 3.89 8.79
CA LEU A 19 2.23 3.68 8.70
C LEU A 19 2.82 4.47 7.54
N ALA A 20 2.22 4.40 6.35
CA ALA A 20 2.66 5.17 5.18
C ALA A 20 2.71 6.68 5.47
N GLN A 21 1.64 7.23 6.05
CA GLN A 21 1.58 8.65 6.43
C GLN A 21 2.65 9.03 7.45
N ARG A 22 2.91 8.18 8.46
CA ARG A 22 3.96 8.42 9.46
C ARG A 22 5.36 8.45 8.85
N GLU A 23 5.59 7.63 7.83
CA GLU A 23 6.84 7.61 7.06
C GLU A 23 6.92 8.74 6.01
N GLY A 24 5.94 9.66 5.99
CA GLY A 24 5.91 10.81 5.08
C GLY A 24 5.41 10.52 3.67
N TRP A 25 4.68 9.42 3.46
CA TRP A 25 4.07 9.09 2.17
C TRP A 25 2.71 9.76 2.02
N GLY A 26 2.45 10.29 0.83
CA GLY A 26 1.12 10.71 0.40
C GLY A 26 0.21 9.51 0.21
N VAL A 27 -1.07 9.67 0.51
CA VAL A 27 -2.10 8.65 0.31
C VAL A 27 -3.24 9.27 -0.48
N GLU A 28 -3.58 8.64 -1.60
CA GLU A 28 -4.63 9.08 -2.50
C GLU A 28 -5.56 7.92 -2.85
N PHE A 29 -6.87 8.14 -2.68
CA PHE A 29 -7.88 7.14 -2.98
C PHE A 29 -8.30 7.27 -4.44
N ARG A 30 -8.09 6.22 -5.23
CA ARG A 30 -8.62 6.07 -6.60
C ARG A 30 -9.80 5.10 -6.58
N GLU A 31 -10.54 5.07 -7.68
CA GLU A 31 -11.77 4.27 -7.81
C GLU A 31 -11.51 2.77 -7.58
N ASP A 32 -10.39 2.24 -8.10
CA ASP A 32 -10.05 0.81 -8.04
C ASP A 32 -8.88 0.45 -7.11
N HIS A 33 -8.13 1.45 -6.63
CA HIS A 33 -6.94 1.23 -5.83
C HIS A 33 -6.61 2.44 -4.97
N ILE A 34 -5.69 2.28 -4.03
CA ILE A 34 -5.16 3.39 -3.22
C ILE A 34 -3.72 3.61 -3.65
N LEU A 35 -3.43 4.81 -4.11
CA LEU A 35 -2.08 5.25 -4.44
C LEU A 35 -1.39 5.73 -3.16
N VAL A 36 -0.18 5.26 -2.93
CA VAL A 36 0.68 5.68 -1.84
C VAL A 36 2.00 6.11 -2.46
N SER A 37 2.25 7.41 -2.49
CA SER A 37 3.38 8.01 -3.20
C SER A 37 4.34 8.73 -2.25
N ASN A 38 5.60 8.89 -2.66
CA ASN A 38 6.57 9.70 -1.91
C ASN A 38 7.37 10.59 -2.85
N ARG A 39 7.41 11.89 -2.55
CA ARG A 39 8.16 12.91 -3.30
C ARG A 39 9.67 12.88 -3.07
N ARG A 40 10.14 12.33 -1.95
CA ARG A 40 11.58 12.25 -1.63
C ARG A 40 12.34 11.25 -2.50
N ALA A 41 11.65 10.58 -3.43
CA ALA A 41 12.29 9.69 -4.38
C ALA A 41 13.26 10.40 -5.33
N GLU A 42 13.07 11.72 -5.55
CA GLU A 42 13.94 12.56 -6.37
C GLU A 42 15.38 12.67 -5.83
N GLU A 43 15.61 12.41 -4.53
CA GLU A 43 16.94 12.52 -3.92
C GLU A 43 17.86 11.30 -4.19
N GLY A 44 17.51 10.43 -5.14
CA GLY A 44 18.36 9.32 -5.59
C GLY A 44 18.46 8.15 -4.60
N VAL A 45 17.75 8.21 -3.47
CA VAL A 45 17.63 7.11 -2.52
C VAL A 45 16.27 6.45 -2.69
N ILE A 46 16.23 5.35 -3.45
CA ILE A 46 15.08 4.44 -3.49
C ILE A 46 15.02 3.69 -2.15
N VAL A 47 14.65 4.38 -1.06
CA VAL A 47 14.17 3.68 0.12
C VAL A 47 12.72 3.34 -0.15
N LEU A 48 12.50 2.25 -0.89
CA LEU A 48 11.24 1.55 -0.71
C LEU A 48 11.11 1.30 0.79
N PRO A 49 10.06 1.79 1.45
CA PRO A 49 10.05 1.96 2.89
C PRO A 49 10.11 0.57 3.49
N ALA A 50 11.31 0.17 3.92
CA ALA A 50 11.58 -1.20 4.36
C ALA A 50 10.64 -1.56 5.51
N ALA A 51 10.27 -0.58 6.34
CA ALA A 51 9.26 -0.68 7.37
C ALA A 51 7.85 -0.98 6.81
N LEU A 52 7.39 -0.26 5.79
CA LEU A 52 6.08 -0.49 5.16
C LEU A 52 6.04 -1.87 4.47
N MET A 53 7.09 -2.23 3.74
CA MET A 53 7.17 -3.53 3.06
C MET A 53 7.31 -4.69 4.05
N ARG A 54 8.05 -4.50 5.14
CA ARG A 54 8.15 -5.47 6.23
C ARG A 54 6.81 -5.65 6.91
N HIS A 55 6.13 -4.55 7.24
CA HIS A 55 4.79 -4.58 7.83
C HIS A 55 3.78 -5.24 6.89
N ALA A 56 3.76 -4.85 5.61
CA ALA A 56 2.88 -5.43 4.61
C ALA A 56 3.08 -6.95 4.54
N ARG A 57 4.34 -7.43 4.43
CA ARG A 57 4.64 -8.87 4.43
C ARG A 57 4.23 -9.57 5.72
N SER A 58 4.52 -9.00 6.89
CA SER A 58 4.11 -9.61 8.18
C SER A 58 2.60 -9.67 8.34
N SER A 59 1.90 -8.70 7.75
CA SER A 59 0.44 -8.59 7.76
C SER A 59 -0.21 -9.33 6.59
N GLY A 60 0.50 -10.22 5.89
CA GLY A 60 -0.07 -11.10 4.85
C GLY A 60 -0.29 -10.45 3.47
N TRP A 61 0.21 -9.24 3.24
CA TRP A 61 0.13 -8.60 1.93
C TRP A 61 1.11 -9.25 0.96
N ARG A 62 0.62 -9.52 -0.25
CA ARG A 62 1.43 -9.91 -1.40
C ARG A 62 1.90 -8.66 -2.13
N ALA A 63 3.19 -8.56 -2.38
CA ALA A 63 3.79 -7.44 -3.11
C ALA A 63 4.25 -7.90 -4.49
N ASN A 64 3.75 -7.24 -5.53
CA ASN A 64 4.18 -7.44 -6.92
C ASN A 64 4.94 -6.21 -7.39
N ARG A 65 6.13 -6.40 -7.94
CA ARG A 65 6.89 -5.29 -8.54
C ARG A 65 6.23 -4.83 -9.83
N MET A 66 6.08 -3.53 -9.99
CA MET A 66 5.63 -2.85 -11.20
C MET A 66 6.78 -2.00 -11.76
N ARG A 67 6.58 -1.42 -12.95
CA ARG A 67 7.59 -0.59 -13.63
C ARG A 67 8.10 0.55 -12.75
N ASP A 68 7.17 1.26 -12.11
CA ASP A 68 7.44 2.51 -11.38
C ASP A 68 7.18 2.37 -9.87
N GLY A 69 7.12 1.13 -9.36
CA GLY A 69 6.75 0.89 -7.98
C GLY A 69 6.36 -0.55 -7.64
N TYR A 70 5.45 -0.70 -6.68
CA TYR A 70 4.96 -1.99 -6.20
C TYR A 70 3.46 -1.96 -6.00
N MET A 71 2.77 -3.04 -6.34
CA MET A 71 1.38 -3.24 -5.98
C MET A 71 1.27 -4.22 -4.82
N LEU A 72 0.64 -3.79 -3.73
CA LEU A 72 0.28 -4.61 -2.59
C LEU A 72 -1.17 -5.09 -2.72
N ARG A 73 -1.38 -6.39 -2.48
CA ARG A 73 -2.72 -6.99 -2.40
C ARG A 73 -2.83 -7.84 -1.15
N HIS A 74 -3.96 -7.77 -0.46
CA HIS A 74 -4.26 -8.59 0.69
C HIS A 74 -5.58 -9.33 0.47
N PRO A 75 -5.69 -10.63 0.79
CA PRO A 75 -6.90 -11.41 0.54
C PRO A 75 -8.15 -10.87 1.29
N ALA A 76 -7.95 -10.19 2.42
CA ALA A 76 -9.01 -9.54 3.19
C ALA A 76 -9.24 -8.05 2.84
N VAL A 77 -8.51 -7.48 1.88
CA VAL A 77 -8.68 -6.08 1.46
C VAL A 77 -9.08 -6.06 0.00
N ARG A 78 -10.22 -5.45 -0.31
CA ARG A 78 -10.71 -5.33 -1.69
C ARG A 78 -9.80 -4.47 -2.55
N GLN A 79 -9.37 -3.33 -2.01
CA GLN A 79 -8.53 -2.36 -2.71
C GLN A 79 -7.10 -2.89 -2.81
N SER A 80 -6.54 -2.81 -4.01
CA SER A 80 -5.09 -2.91 -4.16
C SER A 80 -4.43 -1.59 -3.75
N ILE A 81 -3.20 -1.66 -3.26
CA ILE A 81 -2.41 -0.49 -2.89
C ILE A 81 -1.26 -0.37 -3.88
N SER A 82 -1.15 0.74 -4.57
CA SER A 82 -0.04 1.05 -5.47
C SER A 82 0.95 1.92 -4.71
N LEU A 83 2.14 1.40 -4.44
CA LEU A 83 3.28 2.17 -3.96
C LEU A 83 4.02 2.73 -5.16
N GLN A 84 4.12 4.05 -5.28
CA GLN A 84 4.84 4.71 -6.37
C GLN A 84 5.85 5.71 -5.82
N LEU A 85 6.90 5.93 -6.60
CA LEU A 85 7.82 7.03 -6.39
C LEU A 85 7.33 8.18 -7.27
N GLU A 86 7.05 9.34 -6.68
CA GLU A 86 6.81 10.56 -7.47
C GLU A 86 8.17 11.01 -8.03
N ALA A 87 8.20 11.26 -9.34
CA ALA A 87 9.37 11.71 -10.08
C ALA A 87 9.40 13.24 -10.19
#